data_AF-A0A162FUJ5-F1
#
_entry.id   AF-A0A162FUJ5-F1
#
_cell.length_a   1.000
_cell.length_b   1.000
_cell.length_c   1.000
_cell.angle_alpha   90.00
_cell.angle_beta   90.00
_cell.angle_gamma   90.00
#
_symmetry.space_group_name_H-M   'P 1'
#
loop_
_entity.id
_entity.type
_entity.pdbx_description
1 polymer ?
#
loop_
_entity_poly.entity_id
_entity_poly.type
_entity_poly.pdbx_seq_one_letter_code
_entity_poly.pdbx_strand_id
1 'polypeptide(L)'
;MCLNSDDSVRRLKGAARPIIPEGDRVDLLLALECVDAVLVFGEDTPDEALRRIRPDVWVKGGDYSAESLPETATVAQWGGRVLTVPYHPGRSTTHLAAALARVG
;
A
#
# COMPACT_ATOMS: atom_id res chain seq x y z
N MET A 1 -4.02 8.31 0.42
CA MET A 1 -3.63 6.90 0.21
C MET A 1 -2.38 6.81 -0.64
N CYS A 2 -1.34 6.07 -0.22
CA CYS A 2 -0.16 5.83 -1.06
C CYS A 2 -0.34 4.51 -1.83
N LEU A 3 -0.02 4.52 -3.11
CA LEU A 3 -0.23 3.40 -4.02
C LEU A 3 1.05 3.12 -4.82
N ASN A 4 1.51 1.88 -4.83
CA ASN A 4 2.60 1.48 -5.73
C ASN A 4 2.14 1.58 -7.19
N SER A 5 3.01 2.15 -8.04
CA SER A 5 2.90 2.07 -9.50
C SER A 5 2.96 0.64 -10.01
N ASP A 6 2.56 0.41 -11.26
CA ASP A 6 2.64 -0.90 -11.89
C ASP A 6 4.08 -1.45 -11.91
N ASP A 7 5.07 -0.59 -12.17
CA ASP A 7 6.48 -1.00 -12.20
C ASP A 7 7.03 -1.36 -10.82
N SER A 8 6.63 -0.61 -9.78
CA SER A 8 6.98 -0.94 -8.39
C SER A 8 6.40 -2.31 -8.01
N VAL A 9 5.12 -2.56 -8.33
CA VAL A 9 4.50 -3.87 -8.06
C VAL A 9 5.17 -4.99 -8.86
N ARG A 10 5.50 -4.77 -10.14
CA ARG A 10 6.22 -5.75 -10.98
C ARG A 10 7.56 -6.15 -10.36
N ARG A 11 8.35 -5.20 -9.85
CA ARG A 11 9.63 -5.50 -9.18
C ARG A 11 9.44 -6.28 -7.88
N LEU A 12 8.44 -5.90 -7.07
CA LEU A 12 8.21 -6.49 -5.75
C LEU A 12 7.52 -7.86 -5.79
N LYS A 13 6.66 -8.10 -6.79
CA LYS A 13 5.76 -9.27 -6.83
C LYS A 13 5.89 -10.11 -8.11
N GLY A 14 6.76 -9.72 -9.03
CA GLY A 14 7.02 -10.39 -10.31
C GLY A 14 6.19 -9.85 -11.46
N ALA A 15 6.60 -10.20 -12.69
CA ALA A 15 6.07 -9.65 -13.94
C ALA A 15 4.56 -9.90 -14.16
N ALA A 16 3.98 -10.91 -13.52
CA ALA A 16 2.55 -11.22 -13.61
C ALA A 16 1.67 -10.34 -12.70
N ARG A 17 2.24 -9.34 -12.02
CA ARG A 17 1.54 -8.40 -11.13
C ARG A 17 1.86 -6.95 -11.52
N PRO A 18 0.94 -6.00 -11.33
CA PRO A 18 -0.40 -6.19 -10.77
C PRO A 18 -1.38 -6.78 -11.80
N ILE A 19 -2.49 -7.36 -11.34
CA ILE A 19 -3.56 -7.85 -12.23
C ILE A 19 -4.40 -6.68 -12.73
N ILE A 20 -4.62 -5.69 -11.87
CA ILE A 20 -5.38 -4.47 -12.15
C ILE A 20 -4.36 -3.35 -12.36
N PRO A 21 -4.34 -2.66 -13.52
CA PRO A 21 -3.43 -1.56 -13.79
C PRO A 21 -3.53 -0.41 -12.79
N GLU A 22 -2.51 0.45 -12.73
CA GLU A 22 -2.47 1.53 -11.73
C GLU A 22 -3.61 2.53 -11.85
N GLY A 23 -4.02 2.90 -13.07
CA GLY A 23 -5.13 3.83 -13.29
C GLY A 23 -6.43 3.35 -12.63
N ASP A 24 -6.83 2.11 -12.94
CA ASP A 24 -8.03 1.50 -12.38
C ASP A 24 -7.98 1.37 -10.84
N ARG A 25 -6.79 1.10 -10.29
CA ARG A 25 -6.59 1.06 -8.83
C ARG A 25 -6.72 2.44 -8.18
N VAL A 26 -6.26 3.50 -8.87
CA VAL A 26 -6.44 4.89 -8.43
C VAL A 26 -7.92 5.25 -8.43
N ASP A 27 -8.63 4.98 -9.51
CA ASP A 27 -10.06 5.26 -9.65
C ASP A 27 -10.89 4.55 -8.56
N LEU A 28 -10.60 3.28 -8.30
CA LEU A 28 -11.25 2.51 -7.24
C LEU A 28 -11.03 3.13 -5.86
N LEU A 29 -9.81 3.59 -5.56
CA LEU A 29 -9.49 4.21 -4.27
C LEU A 29 -10.17 5.57 -4.12
N LEU A 30 -10.20 6.38 -5.17
CA LEU A 30 -10.87 7.69 -5.18
C LEU A 30 -12.40 7.59 -5.12
N ALA A 31 -12.98 6.45 -5.48
CA ALA A 31 -14.41 6.20 -5.32
C ALA A 31 -14.83 5.94 -3.86
N LEU A 32 -13.88 5.74 -2.94
CA LEU A 32 -14.17 5.56 -1.52
C LEU A 32 -14.34 6.92 -0.84
N GLU A 33 -15.48 7.13 -0.17
CA GLU A 33 -15.80 8.38 0.53
C GLU A 33 -14.73 8.81 1.54
N CYS A 34 -14.02 7.86 2.15
CA CYS A 34 -12.98 8.13 3.14
C CYS A 34 -11.59 8.45 2.56
N VAL A 35 -11.46 8.57 1.23
CA VAL A 35 -10.18 8.82 0.56
C VAL A 35 -10.18 10.21 -0.08
N ASP A 36 -9.41 11.13 0.51
CA ASP A 36 -9.29 12.50 -0.02
C ASP A 36 -8.36 12.59 -1.25
N ALA A 37 -7.33 11.75 -1.29
CA ALA A 37 -6.31 11.78 -2.35
C ALA A 37 -5.57 10.45 -2.47
N VAL A 38 -5.05 10.18 -3.68
CA VAL A 38 -4.16 9.05 -3.98
C VAL A 38 -2.82 9.58 -4.49
N LEU A 39 -1.73 9.13 -3.87
CA LEU A 39 -0.36 9.39 -4.29
C LEU A 39 0.25 8.11 -4.85
N VAL A 40 0.54 8.09 -6.15
CA VAL A 40 1.24 6.98 -6.80
C VAL A 40 2.75 7.17 -6.66
N PHE A 41 3.47 6.12 -6.26
CA PHE A 41 4.94 6.16 -6.13
C PHE A 41 5.62 5.02 -6.90
N GLY A 42 6.82 5.32 -7.40
CA GLY A 42 7.58 4.48 -8.32
C GLY A 42 8.57 3.57 -7.62
N GLU A 43 8.97 3.91 -6.41
CA GLU A 43 10.02 3.31 -5.60
C GLU A 43 9.58 1.97 -4.98
N ASP A 44 10.54 1.21 -4.45
CA ASP A 44 10.27 -0.09 -3.81
C ASP A 44 9.67 0.08 -2.40
N THR A 45 9.91 1.22 -1.76
CA THR A 45 9.36 1.60 -0.46
C THR A 45 8.71 2.98 -0.54
N PRO A 46 7.75 3.32 0.33
CA PRO A 46 7.06 4.60 0.28
C PRO A 46 7.88 5.76 0.88
N ASP A 47 9.14 5.57 1.28
CA ASP A 47 9.90 6.55 2.07
C ASP A 47 9.98 7.94 1.42
N GLU A 48 10.27 8.01 0.12
CA GLU A 48 10.31 9.30 -0.59
C GLU A 48 8.93 9.96 -0.68
N ALA A 49 7.88 9.16 -0.90
CA ALA A 49 6.50 9.66 -0.86
C ALA A 49 6.15 10.21 0.54
N LEU A 50 6.56 9.52 1.61
CA LEU A 50 6.34 9.95 2.98
C LEU A 50 7.10 11.24 3.30
N ARG A 51 8.36 11.38 2.87
CA ARG A 51 9.13 12.62 3.07
C ARG A 51 8.53 13.82 2.34
N ARG A 52 7.85 13.60 1.21
CA ARG A 52 7.18 14.68 0.46
C ARG A 52 5.91 15.16 1.14
N ILE A 53 5.09 14.25 1.66
CA ILE A 53 3.78 14.62 2.24
C ILE A 53 3.81 14.79 3.76
N ARG A 54 4.84 14.28 4.44
CA ARG A 54 5.10 14.38 5.88
C ARG A 54 3.85 14.17 6.75
N PRO A 55 3.22 12.99 6.69
CA PRO A 55 1.98 12.75 7.42
C PRO A 55 2.22 12.75 8.94
N ASP A 56 1.27 13.29 9.70
CA ASP A 56 1.28 13.19 11.17
C ASP A 56 1.04 11.75 11.65
N VAL A 57 0.27 10.97 10.89
CA VAL A 57 -0.06 9.58 11.19
C VAL A 57 0.08 8.71 9.95
N TRP A 58 0.85 7.62 10.07
CA TRP A 58 0.99 6.58 9.05
C TRP A 58 0.42 5.26 9.57
N VAL A 59 -0.52 4.67 8.84
CA VAL A 59 -1.23 3.46 9.27
C VAL A 59 -0.94 2.31 8.32
N LYS A 60 -0.60 1.14 8.86
CA LYS A 60 -0.41 -0.10 8.07
C LYS A 60 -1.29 -1.22 8.63
N GLY A 61 -2.05 -1.86 7.75
CA GLY A 61 -2.81 -3.07 8.12
C GLY A 61 -1.89 -4.29 8.12
N GLY A 62 -2.00 -5.15 9.14
CA GLY A 62 -1.12 -6.31 9.27
C GLY A 62 -0.82 -6.66 10.71
N ASP A 63 -0.28 -7.87 10.90
CA ASP A 63 0.18 -8.36 12.20
C ASP A 63 1.62 -7.90 12.49
N TYR A 64 1.96 -6.67 12.09
CA TYR A 64 3.28 -6.07 12.30
C TYR A 64 3.31 -5.30 13.63
N SER A 65 4.46 -5.30 14.32
CA SER A 65 4.70 -4.27 15.32
C SER A 65 5.07 -2.97 14.61
N ALA A 66 4.52 -1.84 15.05
CA ALA A 66 4.83 -0.54 14.43
C ALA A 66 6.34 -0.26 14.40
N GLU A 67 7.06 -0.67 15.44
CA GLU A 67 8.52 -0.54 15.56
C GLU A 67 9.30 -1.33 14.49
N SER A 68 8.73 -2.40 13.95
CA SER A 68 9.37 -3.22 12.91
C SER A 68 9.25 -2.64 11.50
N LEU A 69 8.44 -1.60 11.31
CA LEU A 69 8.20 -1.00 10.01
C LEU A 69 9.33 -0.04 9.62
N PRO A 70 9.99 -0.21 8.46
CA PRO A 70 11.02 0.72 7.99
C PRO A 70 10.54 2.17 7.95
N GLU A 71 9.27 2.37 7.62
CA GLU A 71 8.63 3.69 7.54
C GLU A 71 8.62 4.42 8.89
N THR A 72 8.73 3.71 10.02
CA THR A 72 8.73 4.30 11.36
C THR A 72 9.90 5.25 11.58
N ALA A 73 11.10 4.86 11.13
CA ALA A 73 12.27 5.74 11.21
C ALA A 73 12.09 7.00 10.37
N THR A 74 11.49 6.86 9.18
CA THR A 74 11.22 7.98 8.28
C THR A 74 10.19 8.94 8.87
N VAL A 75 9.06 8.43 9.36
CA VAL A 75 7.97 9.24 9.93
C VAL A 75 8.39 9.96 11.23
N ALA A 76 9.26 9.33 12.03
CA ALA A 76 9.78 9.93 13.26
C ALA A 76 10.62 11.20 13.02
N GLN A 77 11.18 11.40 11.82
CA GLN A 77 12.03 12.56 11.50
C GLN A 77 11.30 13.90 11.63
N TRP A 78 9.96 13.89 11.60
CA TRP A 78 9.13 15.07 11.80
C TRP A 78 8.14 14.92 12.95
N GLY A 79 8.34 13.94 13.83
CA GLY A 79 7.47 13.70 14.99
C GLY A 79 6.13 13.05 14.68
N GLY A 80 5.97 12.47 13.48
CA GLY A 80 4.77 11.70 13.14
C GLY A 80 4.70 10.36 13.87
N ARG A 81 3.55 9.68 13.77
CA ARG A 81 3.28 8.41 14.46
C ARG A 81 2.97 7.29 13.47
N VAL A 82 3.51 6.10 13.71
CA VAL A 82 3.13 4.89 12.98
C VAL A 82 2.22 4.03 13.82
N LEU A 83 1.10 3.60 13.23
CA LEU A 83 0.11 2.73 13.86
C LEU A 83 -0.10 1.48 13.01
N THR A 84 -0.34 0.36 13.66
CA THR A 84 -0.81 -0.86 13.00
C THR A 84 -2.26 -1.15 13.37
N VAL A 85 -3.03 -1.58 12.38
CA VAL A 85 -4.42 -2.00 12.57
C VAL A 85 -4.57 -3.48 12.23
N PRO A 86 -5.46 -4.22 12.93
CA PRO A 86 -5.60 -5.65 12.72
C PRO A 86 -5.84 -6.01 11.25
N TYR A 87 -5.17 -7.06 10.80
CA TYR A 87 -5.47 -7.64 9.49
C TYR A 87 -6.77 -8.45 9.56
N HIS A 88 -7.68 -8.23 8.60
CA HIS A 88 -8.89 -9.04 8.50
C HIS A 88 -8.65 -10.28 7.63
N PRO A 89 -8.63 -11.49 8.21
CA PRO A 89 -8.41 -12.72 7.45
C PRO A 89 -9.50 -12.93 6.40
N GLY A 90 -9.14 -13.60 5.30
CA GLY A 90 -10.05 -13.88 4.17
C GLY A 90 -10.12 -12.79 3.10
N ARG A 91 -9.54 -11.59 3.33
CA ARG A 91 -9.52 -10.48 2.36
C ARG A 91 -8.15 -10.32 1.71
N SER A 92 -7.77 -11.27 0.84
CA SER A 92 -6.48 -11.27 0.14
C SER A 92 -6.65 -11.33 -1.37
N THR A 93 -6.06 -10.37 -2.08
CA THR A 93 -6.03 -10.36 -3.56
C THR A 93 -5.21 -11.52 -4.14
N THR A 94 -4.24 -12.05 -3.37
CA THR A 94 -3.53 -13.29 -3.72
C THR A 94 -4.47 -14.48 -3.71
N HIS A 95 -5.31 -14.61 -2.68
CA HIS A 95 -6.31 -15.69 -2.59
C HIS A 95 -7.36 -15.57 -3.68
N LEU A 96 -7.84 -14.35 -3.96
CA LEU A 96 -8.80 -14.12 -5.05
C LEU A 96 -8.22 -14.51 -6.41
N ALA A 97 -6.98 -14.11 -6.70
CA ALA A 97 -6.30 -14.48 -7.95
C ALA A 97 -6.11 -16.00 -8.07
N ALA A 98 -5.72 -16.66 -6.99
CA ALA A 98 -5.58 -18.11 -6.97
C ALA A 98 -6.93 -18.84 -7.17
N ALA A 99 -8.03 -18.29 -6.62
CA ALA A 99 -9.37 -18.83 -6.85
C ALA A 99 -9.81 -18.66 -8.32
N LEU A 100 -9.58 -17.50 -8.92
CA LEU A 100 -9.88 -17.23 -10.33
C LEU A 100 -9.12 -18.17 -11.27
N ALA A 101 -7.84 -18.44 -11.00
CA ALA A 101 -7.03 -19.37 -11.79
C ALA A 101 -7.50 -20.84 -11.71
N ARG A 102 -8.39 -21.20 -10.78
CA ARG A 102 -8.93 -22.56 -10.64
C ARG A 102 -10.24 -22.77 -11.40
N VAL A 103 -10.90 -21.70 -11.83
CA VAL A 103 -12.20 -21.74 -12.50
C VAL A 103 -12.14 -21.36 -13.99
N GLY A 104 -10.96 -20.90 -14.45
CA GLY A 104 -10.64 -20.77 -15.88
C GLY A 104 -9.86 -21.97 -16.37
#